data_AF-A0A831SPS0-F1
#
_entry.id   AF-A0A831SPS0-F1
#
_cell.length_a   1.000
_cell.length_b   1.000
_cell.length_c   1.000
_cell.angle_alpha   90.00
_cell.angle_beta   90.00
_cell.angle_gamma   90.00
#
_symmetry.space_group_name_H-M   'P 1'
#
loop_
_entity.id
_entity.type
_entity.pdbx_description
1 polymer ?
#
loop_
_entity_poly.entity_id
_entity_poly.type
_entity_poly.pdbx_seq_one_letter_code
_entity_poly.pdbx_strand_id
1 'polypeptide(L)'
;MKIDDIKKEIKRILDIAETDIIAAIDELKKLYENLGIKIKKTRKGNYYYFYLIRYYYDKEKRHSREKIIEQLGMIDVERYELNKDVIEKLRKDVMVKELKALLKQLDPGVLVL
;
A
#
# COMPACT_ATOMS: atom_id res chain seq x y z
N MET A 1 -11.66 -3.37 -3.03
CA MET A 1 -13.07 -3.21 -2.61
C MET A 1 -13.79 -2.35 -3.63
N LYS A 2 -15.03 -2.70 -4.01
CA LYS A 2 -15.84 -1.83 -4.86
C LYS A 2 -16.43 -0.71 -3.99
N ILE A 3 -16.75 0.44 -4.58
CA ILE A 3 -17.31 1.60 -3.87
C ILE A 3 -18.59 1.23 -3.11
N ASP A 4 -19.36 0.25 -3.61
CA ASP A 4 -20.59 -0.21 -2.97
C ASP A 4 -20.36 -1.04 -1.70
N ASP A 5 -19.22 -1.73 -1.59
CA ASP A 5 -18.83 -2.43 -0.36
C ASP A 5 -18.47 -1.43 0.73
N ILE A 6 -17.79 -0.33 0.35
CA ILE A 6 -17.45 0.78 1.27
C ILE A 6 -18.74 1.43 1.80
N LYS A 7 -19.71 1.70 0.94
CA LYS A 7 -21.00 2.30 1.35
C LYS A 7 -21.78 1.42 2.33
N LYS A 8 -21.77 0.10 2.12
CA LYS A 8 -22.42 -0.85 3.04
C LYS A 8 -21.74 -0.86 4.40
N GLU A 9 -20.42 -0.85 4.41
CA GLU A 9 -19.65 -0.86 5.67
C GLU A 9 -19.83 0.44 6.46
N ILE A 10 -19.83 1.58 5.78
CA ILE A 10 -20.12 2.89 6.38
C ILE A 10 -21.53 2.91 6.99
N LYS A 11 -22.53 2.38 6.29
CA LYS A 11 -23.90 2.33 6.79
C LYS A 11 -24.04 1.44 8.02
N ARG A 12 -23.34 0.30 8.07
CA ARG A 12 -23.29 -0.60 9.23
C ARG A 12 -22.66 0.06 10.45
N ILE A 13 -21.60 0.82 10.23
CA ILE A 13 -20.83 1.50 11.28
C ILE A 13 -21.62 2.67 11.90
N LEU A 14 -22.39 3.41 11.08
CA LEU A 14 -23.20 4.56 11.55
C LEU A 14 -24.45 4.15 12.36
N ASP A 15 -24.83 2.87 12.35
CA ASP A 15 -26.04 2.35 13.03
C ASP A 15 -25.76 1.88 14.47
N ILE A 16 -24.56 2.11 15.00
CA ILE A 16 -24.12 1.65 16.34
C ILE A 16 -24.08 2.84 17.32
N ALA A 17 -24.50 2.61 18.57
CA ALA A 17 -24.69 3.60 19.63
C ALA A 17 -23.48 4.51 19.88
N GLU A 18 -23.75 5.72 20.40
CA GLU A 18 -22.88 6.90 20.53
C GLU A 18 -21.42 6.67 20.98
N THR A 19 -21.14 5.62 21.76
CA THR A 19 -19.78 5.21 22.20
C THR A 19 -18.91 4.61 21.09
N ASP A 20 -19.47 4.14 19.98
CA ASP A 20 -18.75 3.53 18.86
C ASP A 20 -18.40 4.53 17.74
N ILE A 21 -18.90 5.77 17.81
CA ILE A 21 -18.70 6.80 16.78
C ILE A 21 -17.23 7.20 16.64
N ILE A 22 -16.46 7.25 17.74
CA ILE A 22 -15.03 7.60 17.68
C ILE A 22 -14.22 6.46 17.06
N ALA A 23 -14.51 5.20 17.43
CA ALA A 23 -13.86 4.02 16.85
C ALA A 23 -14.21 3.87 15.36
N ALA A 24 -15.47 4.11 15.00
CA ALA A 24 -15.98 4.22 13.64
C ALA A 24 -15.26 5.29 12.82
N ILE A 25 -15.08 6.49 13.38
CA ILE A 25 -14.35 7.59 12.75
C ILE A 25 -12.87 7.23 12.58
N ASP A 26 -12.26 6.56 13.55
CA ASP A 26 -10.87 6.12 13.44
C ASP A 26 -10.69 4.99 12.43
N GLU A 27 -11.63 4.05 12.32
CA GLU A 27 -11.64 3.04 11.25
C GLU A 27 -11.87 3.68 9.88
N LEU A 28 -12.79 4.64 9.77
CA LEU A 28 -13.03 5.44 8.57
C LEU A 28 -11.81 6.26 8.18
N LYS A 29 -11.11 6.88 9.14
CA LYS A 29 -9.86 7.61 8.91
C LYS A 29 -8.76 6.67 8.45
N LYS A 30 -8.59 5.51 9.08
CA LYS A 30 -7.64 4.48 8.61
C LYS A 30 -7.98 4.01 7.20
N LEU A 31 -9.26 3.82 6.89
CA LEU A 31 -9.74 3.53 5.53
C LEU A 31 -9.39 4.68 4.56
N TYR A 32 -9.66 5.94 4.94
CA TYR A 32 -9.38 7.13 4.12
C TYR A 32 -7.90 7.41 3.92
N GLU A 33 -7.07 7.20 4.95
CA GLU A 33 -5.62 7.30 4.86
C GLU A 33 -5.05 6.22 3.94
N ASN A 34 -5.59 5.00 4.01
CA ASN A 34 -5.23 3.90 3.11
C ASN A 34 -5.81 4.03 1.70
N LEU A 35 -6.95 4.70 1.52
CA LEU A 35 -7.60 4.91 0.21
C LEU A 35 -6.72 5.71 -0.76
N GLY A 36 -5.73 6.46 -0.24
CA GLY A 36 -4.74 7.15 -1.04
C GLY A 36 -3.41 6.42 -1.20
N ILE A 37 -3.12 5.37 -0.42
CA ILE A 37 -1.78 4.80 -0.36
C ILE A 37 -1.74 3.46 -1.09
N LYS A 38 -0.74 3.26 -1.94
CA LYS A 38 -0.45 1.94 -2.53
C LYS A 38 1.04 1.70 -2.68
N ILE A 39 1.41 0.45 -2.83
CA ILE A 39 2.76 0.05 -3.21
C ILE A 39 2.81 -0.19 -4.73
N LYS A 40 3.50 0.71 -5.43
CA LYS A 40 3.75 0.63 -6.87
C LYS A 40 5.01 -0.19 -7.14
N LYS A 41 4.89 -1.13 -8.08
CA LYS A 41 6.03 -1.89 -8.62
C LYS A 41 6.36 -1.36 -10.02
N THR A 42 7.62 -1.08 -10.28
CA THR A 42 8.10 -0.63 -11.59
C THR A 42 9.33 -1.44 -11.99
N ARG A 43 9.35 -1.96 -13.21
CA ARG A 43 10.53 -2.63 -13.77
C ARG A 43 11.48 -1.59 -14.36
N LYS A 44 12.78 -1.69 -14.04
CA LYS A 44 13.85 -0.96 -14.74
C LYS A 44 15.02 -1.92 -14.94
N GLY A 45 15.34 -2.24 -16.20
CA GLY A 45 16.32 -3.27 -16.53
C GLY A 45 15.95 -4.63 -15.94
N ASN A 46 16.91 -5.24 -15.23
CA ASN A 46 16.78 -6.56 -14.59
C ASN A 46 16.27 -6.50 -13.15
N TYR A 47 15.71 -5.37 -12.72
CA TYR A 47 15.21 -5.19 -11.36
C TYR A 47 13.76 -4.69 -11.33
N TYR A 48 13.03 -5.14 -10.31
CA TYR A 48 11.79 -4.53 -9.87
C TYR A 48 12.05 -3.59 -8.70
N TYR A 49 11.52 -2.38 -8.80
CA TYR A 49 11.57 -1.35 -7.75
C TYR A 49 10.20 -1.17 -7.13
N PHE A 50 10.15 -1.06 -5.82
CA PHE A 50 8.92 -0.91 -5.04
C PHE A 50 8.88 0.46 -4.37
N TYR A 51 7.79 1.18 -4.59
CA TYR A 51 7.59 2.53 -4.06
C TYR A 51 6.27 2.61 -3.31
N LEU A 52 6.28 3.18 -2.12
CA LEU A 52 5.08 3.64 -1.46
C LEU A 52 4.65 4.95 -2.10
N ILE A 53 3.44 4.99 -2.64
CA ILE A 53 2.92 6.19 -3.30
C ILE A 53 1.60 6.62 -2.67
N ARG A 54 1.36 7.93 -2.67
CA ARG A 54 0.10 8.56 -2.30
C ARG A 54 -0.58 9.15 -3.52
N TYR A 55 -1.85 8.81 -3.72
CA TYR A 55 -2.79 9.52 -4.56
C TYR A 55 -3.38 10.70 -3.83
N TYR A 56 -3.41 11.83 -4.52
CA TYR A 56 -4.13 13.02 -4.05
C TYR A 56 -4.76 13.70 -5.25
N TYR A 57 -5.90 14.35 -5.02
CA TYR A 57 -6.57 15.13 -6.03
C TYR A 57 -5.98 16.53 -6.06
N ASP A 58 -5.42 16.92 -7.20
CA ASP A 58 -4.94 18.28 -7.46
C ASP A 58 -6.15 19.13 -7.89
N LYS A 59 -6.59 20.03 -7.00
CA LYS A 59 -7.77 20.87 -7.21
C LYS A 59 -7.58 21.88 -8.34
N GLU A 60 -6.36 22.37 -8.55
CA GLU A 60 -6.03 23.35 -9.59
C GLU A 60 -6.07 22.70 -10.96
N LYS A 61 -5.51 21.50 -11.07
CA LYS A 61 -5.47 20.75 -12.32
C LYS A 61 -6.69 19.86 -12.54
N ARG A 62 -7.58 19.74 -11.54
CA ARG A 62 -8.76 18.86 -11.55
C ARG A 62 -8.46 17.39 -11.88
N HIS A 63 -7.26 16.91 -11.53
CA HIS A 63 -6.81 15.54 -11.81
C HIS A 63 -6.13 14.89 -10.61
N SER A 64 -6.25 13.57 -10.50
CA SER A 64 -5.52 12.78 -9.49
C SER A 64 -4.03 12.70 -9.85
N ARG A 65 -3.16 12.94 -8.87
CA ARG A 65 -1.70 12.87 -9.01
C ARG A 65 -1.11 11.84 -8.06
N GLU A 66 0.02 11.27 -8.45
CA GLU A 66 0.81 10.37 -7.62
C GLU A 66 1.99 11.13 -7.03
N LYS A 67 2.22 11.00 -5.72
CA LYS A 67 3.46 11.40 -5.05
C LYS A 67 4.14 10.16 -4.51
N ILE A 68 5.42 9.97 -4.83
CA ILE A 68 6.23 8.95 -4.19
C ILE A 68 6.50 9.43 -2.75
N ILE A 69 6.10 8.62 -1.78
CA ILE A 69 6.36 8.84 -0.36
C ILE A 69 7.74 8.29 -0.03
N GLU A 70 7.99 7.05 -0.44
CA GLU A 70 9.19 6.29 -0.04
C GLU A 70 9.53 5.22 -1.07
N GLN A 71 10.82 4.92 -1.25
CA GLN A 71 11.27 3.70 -1.92
C GLN A 71 11.44 2.58 -0.89
N LEU A 72 10.74 1.47 -1.09
CA LEU A 72 10.73 0.33 -0.16
C LEU A 72 11.88 -0.64 -0.40
N GLY A 73 12.35 -0.74 -1.64
CA GLY A 73 13.46 -1.62 -2.00
C GLY A 73 13.45 -1.98 -3.47
N MET A 74 14.43 -2.79 -3.85
CA MET A 74 14.53 -3.40 -5.16
C MET A 74 14.87 -4.88 -5.03
N ILE A 75 14.57 -5.64 -6.07
CA ILE A 75 14.87 -7.07 -6.17
C ILE A 75 15.10 -7.39 -7.64
N ASP A 76 16.03 -8.28 -7.95
CA ASP A 76 16.22 -8.74 -9.31
C ASP A 76 14.97 -9.51 -9.80
N VAL A 77 14.78 -9.54 -11.12
CA VAL A 77 13.59 -10.15 -11.72
C VAL A 77 13.50 -11.65 -11.43
N GLU A 78 14.62 -12.37 -11.38
CA GLU A 78 14.62 -13.82 -11.16
C GLU A 78 14.20 -14.16 -9.72
N ARG A 79 14.80 -13.53 -8.72
CA ARG A 79 14.40 -13.69 -7.31
C ARG A 79 12.99 -13.22 -7.07
N TYR A 80 12.55 -12.16 -7.76
CA TYR A 80 11.16 -11.73 -7.69
C TYR A 80 10.21 -12.83 -8.18
N GLU A 81 10.47 -13.44 -9.34
CA GLU A 81 9.59 -14.49 -9.87
C GLU A 81 9.56 -15.73 -8.96
N LEU A 82 10.69 -16.07 -8.30
CA LEU A 82 10.75 -17.14 -7.30
C LEU A 82 9.92 -16.84 -6.03
N ASN A 83 9.75 -15.57 -5.67
CA ASN A 83 9.06 -15.14 -4.43
C ASN A 83 7.75 -14.36 -4.70
N LYS A 84 7.24 -14.45 -5.93
CA LYS A 84 6.21 -13.57 -6.48
C LYS A 84 4.94 -13.53 -5.65
N ASP A 85 4.47 -14.69 -5.20
CA ASP A 85 3.19 -14.79 -4.51
C ASP A 85 3.23 -14.06 -3.15
N VAL A 86 4.30 -14.25 -2.40
CA VAL A 86 4.50 -13.58 -1.10
C VAL A 86 4.66 -12.07 -1.30
N ILE A 87 5.52 -11.66 -2.25
CA ILE A 87 5.77 -10.25 -2.54
C ILE A 87 4.48 -9.55 -3.01
N GLU A 88 3.72 -10.15 -3.92
CA GLU A 88 2.48 -9.56 -4.43
C GLU A 88 1.37 -9.52 -3.38
N LYS A 89 1.29 -10.52 -2.50
CA LYS A 89 0.37 -10.48 -1.34
C LYS A 89 0.69 -9.29 -0.44
N LEU A 90 1.93 -9.18 0.04
CA LEU A 90 2.38 -8.06 0.88
C LEU A 90 2.19 -6.70 0.18
N ARG A 91 2.46 -6.63 -1.13
CA ARG A 91 2.27 -5.42 -1.94
C ARG A 91 0.80 -5.00 -2.03
N LYS A 92 -0.10 -5.94 -2.31
CA LYS A 92 -1.55 -5.70 -2.47
C LYS A 92 -2.21 -5.36 -1.14
N ASP A 93 -1.75 -5.98 -0.07
CA ASP A 93 -2.23 -5.74 1.29
C ASP A 93 -1.56 -4.51 1.93
N VAL A 94 -0.66 -3.82 1.22
CA VAL A 94 0.04 -2.60 1.67
C VAL A 94 0.84 -2.83 2.97
N MET A 95 1.42 -4.02 3.12
CA MET A 95 2.24 -4.42 4.27
C MET A 95 3.66 -3.86 4.14
N VAL A 96 3.80 -2.56 4.43
CA VAL A 96 5.03 -1.78 4.15
C VAL A 96 6.25 -2.33 4.87
N LYS A 97 6.14 -2.63 6.18
CA LYS A 97 7.28 -3.04 7.02
C LYS A 97 7.78 -4.42 6.60
N GLU A 98 6.87 -5.36 6.43
CA GLU A 98 7.11 -6.74 6.06
C GLU A 98 7.69 -6.82 4.66
N LEU A 99 7.13 -6.08 3.70
CA LEU A 99 7.66 -6.05 2.34
C LEU A 99 9.07 -5.46 2.31
N LYS A 100 9.32 -4.37 3.04
CA LYS A 100 10.65 -3.75 3.11
C LYS A 100 11.69 -4.70 3.72
N ALA A 101 11.33 -5.41 4.80
CA ALA A 101 12.18 -6.41 5.41
C ALA A 101 12.49 -7.57 4.46
N LEU A 102 11.46 -8.11 3.79
CA LEU A 102 11.61 -9.19 2.82
C LEU A 102 12.51 -8.77 1.65
N LEU A 103 12.27 -7.60 1.05
CA LEU A 103 13.10 -7.09 -0.04
C LEU A 103 14.57 -6.93 0.37
N LYS A 104 14.82 -6.46 1.60
CA LYS A 104 16.19 -6.35 2.13
C LYS A 104 16.85 -7.71 2.35
N GLN A 105 16.11 -8.72 2.81
CA GLN A 105 16.63 -10.09 2.96
C GLN A 105 16.94 -10.75 1.62
N LEU A 106 16.16 -10.43 0.59
CA LEU A 106 16.32 -10.97 -0.76
C LEU A 106 17.30 -10.17 -1.62
N ASP A 107 17.81 -9.03 -1.14
CA ASP A 107 18.80 -8.23 -1.84
C ASP A 107 20.19 -8.90 -1.75
N PRO A 108 20.86 -9.21 -2.89
CA PRO A 108 22.21 -9.78 -2.89
C PRO A 108 23.28 -8.90 -2.23
N GLY A 109 23.00 -7.64 -1.91
CA GLY A 109 23.96 -6.70 -1.31
C GLY A 109 24.03 -6.70 0.23
N VAL A 110 23.17 -7.43 0.96
CA VAL A 110 23.24 -7.49 2.43
C VAL A 110 24.21 -8.59 2.86
N LEU A 111 25.52 -8.28 2.81
CA LEU A 111 26.47 -8.91 3.72
C LEU A 111 26.04 -8.53 5.13
N VAL A 112 25.48 -9.49 5.87
CA VAL A 112 25.43 -9.42 7.32
C VAL A 112 26.88 -9.49 7.78
N LEU A 113 27.47 -8.32 8.06
CA LEU A 113 28.68 -8.20 8.87
C LEU A 113 28.28 -8.21 10.35
#